data_AF-A0A7W7JY56-F1
#
_entry.id   AF-A0A7W7JY56-F1
#
_cell.length_a   1.000
_cell.length_b   1.000
_cell.length_c   1.000
_cell.angle_alpha   90.00
_cell.angle_beta   90.00
_cell.angle_gamma   90.00
#
_symmetry.space_group_name_H-M   'P 1'
#
loop_
_entity.id
_entity.type
_entity.pdbx_description
1 polymer ?
#
loop_
_entity_poly.entity_id
_entity_poly.type
_entity_poly.pdbx_seq_one_letter_code
_entity_poly.pdbx_strand_id
1 'polypeptide(L)'
;MGEKPEHGRMRTGDEPGNFAPTNTIDENAAQLSRYVEYAQTDRNAWHVDIVAHSMGGLISRRYIHAAMPIYPDGKPQVGHLVMLGTPNRGSSCADLISIPLELAGKSMDALRELRPVSVLRFNQVNVNRKGVPFSILAGNPLPPVCRMLAMNDGVVAEPSAIWTIEDHAVERTIHTSLTGAAQFSSFVKPRLAIGPGKQGAQDKLAALLPGGGGGRLFEFARACLEFLGLADPKDPDAGDFSKVAMLAPGQVMEIAIPVEDARNFGVTFVAANSVSVTLADDKGAPLGSNLAGKPEASQLFRGILVDRAIARATWKLTLRNDDKVERQVVLSTWSNAR
;
A
#
# COMPACT_ATOMS: atom_id res chain seq x y z
N MET A 1 8.49 12.33 -4.58
CA MET A 1 7.89 13.65 -4.90
C MET A 1 8.83 14.42 -5.81
N GLY A 2 8.26 15.05 -6.84
CA GLY A 2 8.77 16.27 -7.47
C GLY A 2 9.87 16.16 -8.52
N GLU A 3 9.76 17.02 -9.53
CA GLU A 3 10.84 17.44 -10.44
C GLU A 3 11.95 18.21 -9.68
N LYS A 4 11.62 18.75 -8.49
CA LYS A 4 12.45 19.64 -7.66
C LYS A 4 12.63 19.13 -6.22
N PRO A 5 13.41 18.05 -5.99
CA PRO A 5 13.56 17.42 -4.68
C PRO A 5 14.13 18.33 -3.59
N GLU A 6 14.83 19.42 -3.95
CA GLU A 6 15.35 20.45 -3.04
C GLU A 6 14.26 21.17 -2.24
N HIS A 7 13.01 21.18 -2.74
CA HIS A 7 11.86 21.80 -2.08
C HIS A 7 11.00 20.81 -1.29
N GLY A 8 11.38 19.53 -1.24
CA GLY A 8 10.67 18.51 -0.49
C GLY A 8 10.94 17.13 -1.08
N ARG A 9 11.63 16.28 -0.31
CA ARG A 9 11.94 14.90 -0.74
C ARG A 9 11.30 13.91 0.20
N MET A 10 10.21 13.29 -0.27
CA MET A 10 9.66 12.11 0.39
C MET A 10 10.64 10.94 0.29
N ARG A 11 10.70 10.14 1.35
CA ARG A 11 11.48 8.89 1.40
C ARG A 11 10.55 7.77 1.85
N THR A 12 9.95 7.09 0.87
CA THR A 12 8.96 6.02 1.10
C THR A 12 9.46 4.63 0.72
N GLY A 13 10.71 4.53 0.23
CA GLY A 13 11.30 3.29 -0.30
C GLY A 13 11.32 3.34 -1.83
N ASP A 14 12.30 4.05 -2.38
CA ASP A 14 12.30 4.49 -3.79
C ASP A 14 12.59 3.35 -4.80
N GLU A 15 13.06 2.19 -4.33
CA GLU A 15 13.44 1.05 -5.18
C GLU A 15 12.93 -0.29 -4.61
N PRO A 16 12.24 -1.13 -5.42
CA PRO A 16 11.89 -2.49 -5.01
C PRO A 16 13.11 -3.30 -4.59
N GLY A 17 13.08 -3.87 -3.38
CA GLY A 17 14.20 -4.63 -2.81
C GLY A 17 15.27 -3.76 -2.14
N ASN A 18 15.10 -2.44 -2.07
CA ASN A 18 15.89 -1.57 -1.21
C ASN A 18 15.19 -1.40 0.14
N PHE A 19 15.84 -1.87 1.20
CA PHE A 19 15.30 -1.87 2.56
C PHE A 19 16.00 -0.86 3.48
N ALA A 20 16.53 0.23 2.89
CA ALA A 20 17.10 1.33 3.66
C ALA A 20 16.03 2.05 4.50
N PRO A 21 16.43 2.73 5.59
CA PRO A 21 15.51 3.51 6.40
C PRO A 21 14.72 4.53 5.56
N THR A 22 13.42 4.58 5.86
CA THR A 22 12.43 5.47 5.25
C THR A 22 11.95 6.49 6.27
N ASN A 23 11.36 7.57 5.80
CA ASN A 23 10.65 8.50 6.67
C ASN A 23 9.29 7.91 7.09
N THR A 24 8.79 8.34 8.24
CA THR A 24 7.40 8.15 8.67
C THR A 24 6.42 8.93 7.78
N ILE A 25 5.12 8.66 7.90
CA ILE A 25 4.02 9.42 7.29
C ILE A 25 4.11 10.88 7.74
N ASP A 26 4.40 11.16 9.01
CA ASP A 26 4.47 12.51 9.57
C ASP A 26 5.64 13.30 8.98
N GLU A 27 6.83 12.70 8.93
CA GLU A 27 8.00 13.32 8.32
C GLU A 27 7.79 13.57 6.82
N ASN A 28 7.19 12.61 6.10
CA ASN A 28 6.85 12.78 4.70
C ASN A 28 5.75 13.85 4.49
N ALA A 29 4.82 14.02 5.43
CA ALA A 29 3.82 15.09 5.38
C ALA A 29 4.47 16.47 5.57
N ALA A 30 5.51 16.58 6.38
CA ALA A 30 6.32 17.80 6.46
C ALA A 30 7.09 18.08 5.16
N GLN A 31 7.58 17.05 4.47
CA GLN A 31 8.17 17.20 3.12
C GLN A 31 7.12 17.68 2.11
N LEU A 32 5.88 17.14 2.18
CA LEU A 32 4.76 17.58 1.35
C LEU A 32 4.41 19.05 1.56
N SER A 33 4.33 19.50 2.81
CA SER A 33 4.06 20.91 3.14
C SER A 33 5.01 21.86 2.42
N ARG A 34 6.32 21.60 2.52
CA ARG A 34 7.35 22.42 1.86
C ARG A 34 7.21 22.43 0.35
N TYR A 35 6.88 21.28 -0.25
CA TYR A 35 6.72 21.20 -1.69
C TYR A 35 5.46 21.91 -2.17
N VAL A 36 4.37 21.87 -1.40
CA VAL A 36 3.14 22.62 -1.68
C VAL A 36 3.42 24.13 -1.66
N GLU A 37 4.12 24.63 -0.63
CA GLU A 37 4.52 26.04 -0.53
C GLU A 37 5.38 26.48 -1.73
N TYR A 38 6.33 25.64 -2.13
CA TYR A 38 7.13 25.88 -3.34
C TYR A 38 6.25 25.93 -4.60
N ALA A 39 5.41 24.92 -4.83
CA ALA A 39 4.58 24.84 -6.03
C ALA A 39 3.64 26.05 -6.17
N GLN A 40 3.09 26.53 -5.06
CA GLN A 40 2.27 27.73 -5.04
C GLN A 40 3.06 28.99 -5.37
N THR A 41 4.25 29.14 -4.78
CA THR A 41 5.13 30.29 -5.03
C THR A 41 5.60 30.32 -6.48
N ASP A 42 6.06 29.18 -7.00
CA ASP A 42 6.55 28.99 -8.37
C ASP A 42 5.47 29.29 -9.41
N ARG A 43 4.23 28.85 -9.16
CA ARG A 43 3.11 28.98 -10.09
C ARG A 43 2.19 30.17 -9.81
N ASN A 44 2.53 31.00 -8.81
CA ASN A 44 1.68 32.07 -8.30
C ASN A 44 0.23 31.60 -8.07
N ALA A 45 0.07 30.41 -7.49
CA ALA A 45 -1.21 29.75 -7.32
C ALA A 45 -1.66 29.82 -5.86
N TRP A 46 -2.92 30.21 -5.64
CA TRP A 46 -3.50 30.27 -4.29
C TRP A 46 -3.87 28.89 -3.77
N HIS A 47 -4.20 27.94 -4.65
CA HIS A 47 -4.64 26.59 -4.30
C HIS A 47 -3.95 25.56 -5.18
N VAL A 48 -3.79 24.34 -4.68
CA VAL A 48 -3.19 23.22 -5.42
C VAL A 48 -4.08 21.99 -5.36
N ASP A 49 -4.01 21.14 -6.38
CA ASP A 49 -4.54 19.78 -6.30
C ASP A 49 -3.42 18.80 -6.03
N ILE A 50 -3.69 17.77 -5.24
CA ILE A 50 -2.72 16.71 -4.93
C ILE A 50 -3.17 15.42 -5.62
N VAL A 51 -2.29 14.89 -6.48
CA VAL A 51 -2.42 13.52 -7.00
C VAL A 51 -1.41 12.65 -6.28
N ALA A 52 -1.90 11.65 -5.57
CA ALA A 52 -1.08 10.83 -4.69
C ALA A 52 -1.24 9.35 -5.00
N HIS A 53 -0.12 8.64 -5.11
CA HIS A 53 -0.10 7.19 -5.32
C HIS A 53 0.30 6.47 -4.04
N SER A 54 -0.31 5.30 -3.79
CA SER A 54 0.05 4.41 -2.69
C SER A 54 0.06 5.14 -1.33
N MET A 55 1.12 4.98 -0.53
CA MET A 55 1.36 5.68 0.75
C MET A 55 1.24 7.21 0.64
N GLY A 56 1.46 7.80 -0.54
CA GLY A 56 1.31 9.23 -0.77
C GLY A 56 -0.07 9.76 -0.38
N GLY A 57 -1.13 8.96 -0.53
CA GLY A 57 -2.47 9.37 -0.11
C GLY A 57 -2.60 9.50 1.41
N LEU A 58 -2.02 8.59 2.19
CA LEU A 58 -1.99 8.69 3.65
C LEU A 58 -1.15 9.89 4.10
N ILE A 59 0.00 10.13 3.45
CA ILE A 59 0.84 11.32 3.69
C ILE A 59 0.06 12.61 3.41
N SER A 60 -0.70 12.65 2.32
CA SER A 60 -1.51 13.81 1.95
C SER A 60 -2.65 14.03 2.95
N ARG A 61 -3.32 12.96 3.38
CA ARG A 61 -4.34 13.01 4.44
C ARG A 61 -3.77 13.56 5.75
N ARG A 62 -2.56 13.13 6.13
CA ARG A 62 -1.87 13.63 7.33
C ARG A 62 -1.56 15.12 7.23
N TYR A 63 -1.01 15.55 6.10
CA TYR A 63 -0.72 16.96 5.84
C TYR A 63 -2.00 17.82 5.92
N ILE A 64 -3.07 17.42 5.21
CA ILE A 64 -4.37 18.11 5.22
C ILE A 64 -4.89 18.24 6.65
N HIS A 65 -4.88 17.14 7.40
CA HIS A 65 -5.35 17.12 8.77
C HIS A 65 -4.52 18.04 9.69
N ALA A 66 -3.21 17.84 9.73
CA ALA A 66 -2.35 18.37 10.78
C ALA A 66 -1.76 19.75 10.46
N ALA A 67 -1.40 20.01 9.20
CA ALA A 67 -0.52 21.12 8.84
C ALA A 67 -1.09 22.08 7.80
N MET A 68 -2.05 21.66 6.98
CA MET A 68 -2.59 22.51 5.90
C MET A 68 -3.28 23.78 6.46
N PRO A 69 -2.81 25.00 6.13
CA PRO A 69 -3.50 26.24 6.47
C PRO A 69 -4.88 26.37 5.80
N ILE A 70 -5.68 27.27 6.35
CA ILE A 70 -6.90 27.79 5.73
C ILE A 70 -6.58 29.20 5.24
N TYR A 71 -6.92 29.51 3.98
CA TYR A 71 -6.64 30.82 3.41
C TYR A 71 -7.72 31.86 3.74
N PRO A 72 -7.40 33.17 3.63
CA PRO A 72 -8.35 34.25 3.89
C PRO A 72 -9.62 34.22 3.02
N ASP A 73 -9.57 33.57 1.85
CA ASP A 73 -10.73 33.37 0.98
C ASP A 73 -11.70 32.27 1.47
N GLY A 74 -11.40 31.67 2.64
CA GLY A 74 -12.20 30.63 3.26
C GLY A 74 -12.09 29.26 2.60
N LYS A 75 -11.21 29.09 1.60
CA LYS A 75 -11.01 27.84 0.88
C LYS A 75 -9.79 27.08 1.39
N PRO A 76 -9.77 25.74 1.30
CA PRO A 76 -8.60 24.96 1.66
C PRO A 76 -7.47 25.19 0.64
N GLN A 77 -6.23 25.28 1.13
CA GLN A 77 -5.03 25.35 0.27
C GLN A 77 -4.97 24.20 -0.75
N VAL A 78 -5.44 23.01 -0.35
CA VAL A 78 -5.60 21.87 -1.25
C VAL A 78 -7.04 21.86 -1.78
N GLY A 79 -7.21 22.04 -3.09
CA GLY A 79 -8.51 22.03 -3.77
C GLY A 79 -9.11 20.62 -3.87
N HIS A 80 -8.28 19.61 -4.14
CA HIS A 80 -8.68 18.20 -4.24
C HIS A 80 -7.51 17.28 -3.89
N LEU A 81 -7.78 16.18 -3.18
CA LEU A 81 -6.89 15.02 -3.08
C LEU A 81 -7.40 13.85 -3.94
N VAL A 82 -6.69 13.54 -5.02
CA VAL A 82 -6.93 12.35 -5.86
C VAL A 82 -5.93 11.27 -5.50
N MET A 83 -6.41 10.15 -4.98
CA MET A 83 -5.60 9.01 -4.57
C MET A 83 -5.63 7.90 -5.61
N LEU A 84 -4.51 7.20 -5.78
CA LEU A 84 -4.32 6.09 -6.70
C LEU A 84 -3.77 4.90 -5.92
N GLY A 85 -4.60 3.88 -5.68
CA GLY A 85 -4.21 2.68 -4.94
C GLY A 85 -3.76 2.94 -3.51
N THR A 86 -4.20 4.01 -2.85
CA THR A 86 -3.80 4.31 -1.47
C THR A 86 -4.38 3.28 -0.50
N PRO A 87 -3.59 2.63 0.35
CA PRO A 87 -4.08 1.67 1.35
C PRO A 87 -4.78 2.38 2.52
N ASN A 88 -5.99 2.91 2.29
CA ASN A 88 -6.75 3.64 3.30
C ASN A 88 -7.18 2.80 4.51
N ARG A 89 -7.11 1.45 4.43
CA ARG A 89 -7.23 0.54 5.58
C ARG A 89 -5.98 -0.33 5.79
N GLY A 90 -4.85 0.07 5.22
CA GLY A 90 -3.59 -0.67 5.25
C GLY A 90 -3.48 -1.79 4.21
N SER A 91 -2.36 -2.50 4.25
CA SER A 91 -2.04 -3.61 3.35
C SER A 91 -1.54 -4.80 4.15
N SER A 92 -2.15 -5.96 3.97
CA SER A 92 -1.67 -7.21 4.59
C SER A 92 -0.30 -7.64 4.07
N CYS A 93 0.12 -7.15 2.88
CA CYS A 93 1.50 -7.33 2.42
C CYS A 93 2.50 -6.65 3.35
N ALA A 94 2.12 -5.53 3.96
CA ALA A 94 2.98 -4.83 4.91
C ALA A 94 3.23 -5.68 6.15
N ASP A 95 2.22 -6.35 6.72
CA ASP A 95 2.39 -7.24 7.88
C ASP A 95 3.40 -8.35 7.57
N LEU A 96 3.19 -9.06 6.46
CA LEU A 96 4.01 -10.21 6.08
C LEU A 96 5.49 -9.87 5.87
N ILE A 97 5.82 -8.65 5.41
CA ILE A 97 7.18 -8.28 5.02
C ILE A 97 7.90 -7.41 6.05
N SER A 98 7.19 -6.54 6.76
CA SER A 98 7.84 -5.68 7.76
C SER A 98 8.28 -6.45 9.01
N ILE A 99 7.53 -7.48 9.43
CA ILE A 99 7.91 -8.33 10.58
C ILE A 99 9.28 -8.99 10.38
N PRO A 100 9.56 -9.72 9.27
CA PRO A 100 10.89 -10.32 9.09
C PRO A 100 12.02 -9.30 8.93
N LEU A 101 11.75 -8.10 8.43
CA LEU A 101 12.74 -7.02 8.42
C LEU A 101 13.07 -6.55 9.83
N GLU A 102 12.06 -6.32 10.67
CA GLU A 102 12.21 -5.88 12.06
C GLU A 102 12.96 -6.93 12.89
N LEU A 103 12.64 -8.21 12.73
CA LEU A 103 13.37 -9.32 13.38
C LEU A 103 14.82 -9.41 12.91
N ALA A 104 15.12 -8.98 11.68
CA ALA A 104 16.48 -8.88 11.16
C ALA A 104 17.18 -7.56 11.56
N GLY A 105 16.59 -6.76 12.46
CA GLY A 105 17.15 -5.50 12.93
C GLY A 105 17.09 -4.36 11.89
N LYS A 106 16.27 -4.50 10.84
CA LYS A 106 16.04 -3.48 9.82
C LYS A 106 14.67 -2.84 10.05
N SER A 107 14.55 -1.53 9.86
CA SER A 107 13.27 -0.84 9.93
C SER A 107 13.01 -0.03 8.67
N MET A 108 11.78 -0.16 8.17
CA MET A 108 11.21 0.72 7.16
C MET A 108 9.91 1.26 7.72
N ASP A 109 9.96 2.45 8.33
CA ASP A 109 8.79 3.08 8.91
C ASP A 109 7.63 3.20 7.91
N ALA A 110 7.94 3.49 6.65
CA ALA A 110 6.98 3.54 5.56
C ALA A 110 6.21 2.21 5.44
N LEU A 111 6.89 1.07 5.46
CA LEU A 111 6.21 -0.22 5.38
C LEU A 111 5.45 -0.54 6.68
N ARG A 112 6.04 -0.27 7.85
CA ARG A 112 5.40 -0.51 9.15
C ARG A 112 4.11 0.29 9.34
N GLU A 113 4.06 1.51 8.83
CA GLU A 113 2.89 2.39 8.93
C GLU A 113 1.80 2.04 7.91
N LEU A 114 2.08 1.18 6.93
CA LEU A 114 1.08 0.60 6.02
C LEU A 114 0.38 -0.63 6.57
N ARG A 115 0.80 -1.18 7.72
CA ARG A 115 0.10 -2.29 8.38
C ARG A 115 -1.36 -1.92 8.67
N PRO A 116 -2.34 -2.82 8.49
CA PRO A 116 -3.75 -2.56 8.79
C PRO A 116 -3.98 -2.01 10.20
N VAL A 117 -3.31 -2.54 11.22
CA VAL A 117 -3.41 -2.02 12.60
C VAL A 117 -2.87 -0.60 12.74
N SER A 118 -1.78 -0.27 12.04
CA SER A 118 -1.21 1.08 12.00
C SER A 118 -2.17 2.05 11.31
N VAL A 119 -2.73 1.66 10.16
CA VAL A 119 -3.66 2.51 9.40
C VAL A 119 -5.01 2.65 10.12
N LEU A 120 -5.45 1.65 10.86
CA LEU A 120 -6.62 1.78 11.74
C LEU A 120 -6.44 2.91 12.75
N ARG A 121 -5.30 2.94 13.45
CA ARG A 121 -4.96 4.03 14.40
C ARG A 121 -4.80 5.36 13.67
N PHE A 122 -4.16 5.36 12.50
CA PHE A 122 -4.04 6.54 11.65
C PHE A 122 -5.41 7.14 11.31
N ASN A 123 -6.39 6.31 10.94
CA ASN A 123 -7.74 6.74 10.59
C ASN A 123 -8.53 7.28 11.79
N GLN A 124 -8.23 6.84 13.01
CA GLN A 124 -8.86 7.36 14.23
C GLN A 124 -8.45 8.80 14.53
N VAL A 125 -7.22 9.20 14.16
CA VAL A 125 -6.70 10.54 14.45
C VAL A 125 -6.81 11.48 13.24
N ASN A 126 -6.62 10.99 12.00
CA ASN A 126 -6.64 11.82 10.79
C ASN A 126 -8.05 11.94 10.17
N VAL A 127 -8.95 12.57 10.92
CA VAL A 127 -10.39 12.68 10.58
C VAL A 127 -10.76 14.00 9.89
N ASN A 128 -10.08 15.10 10.24
CA ASN A 128 -10.39 16.42 9.68
C ASN A 128 -9.87 16.55 8.24
N ARG A 129 -10.79 16.61 7.26
CA ARG A 129 -10.48 16.84 5.84
C ARG A 129 -10.38 18.33 5.47
N LYS A 130 -10.72 19.26 6.38
CA LYS A 130 -10.72 20.71 6.14
C LYS A 130 -11.44 21.15 4.86
N GLY A 131 -12.54 20.47 4.53
CA GLY A 131 -13.33 20.75 3.32
C GLY A 131 -12.73 20.24 2.01
N VAL A 132 -11.60 19.53 2.03
CA VAL A 132 -10.97 18.98 0.83
C VAL A 132 -11.76 17.74 0.34
N PRO A 133 -12.29 17.74 -0.90
CA PRO A 133 -12.87 16.55 -1.51
C PRO A 133 -11.79 15.51 -1.78
N PHE A 134 -12.12 14.23 -1.55
CA PHE A 134 -11.22 13.10 -1.76
C PHE A 134 -11.80 12.19 -2.84
N SER A 135 -10.93 11.75 -3.75
CA SER A 135 -11.24 10.73 -4.76
C SER A 135 -10.26 9.57 -4.69
N ILE A 136 -10.67 8.36 -5.07
CA ILE A 136 -9.78 7.18 -5.07
C ILE A 136 -10.00 6.28 -6.29
N LEU A 137 -8.93 5.95 -6.99
CA LEU A 137 -8.90 4.86 -7.95
C LEU A 137 -8.31 3.61 -7.30
N ALA A 138 -9.07 2.52 -7.25
CA ALA A 138 -8.59 1.21 -6.81
C ALA A 138 -8.23 0.33 -8.01
N GLY A 139 -7.12 -0.39 -7.90
CA GLY A 139 -6.78 -1.47 -8.83
C GLY A 139 -7.27 -2.82 -8.31
N ASN A 140 -7.75 -3.70 -9.18
CA ASN A 140 -8.22 -5.03 -8.78
C ASN A 140 -7.97 -6.20 -9.77
N PRO A 141 -6.90 -6.22 -10.60
CA PRO A 141 -6.74 -7.29 -11.59
C PRO A 141 -6.29 -8.63 -10.99
N LEU A 142 -5.77 -8.65 -9.77
CA LEU A 142 -5.11 -9.83 -9.20
C LEU A 142 -6.01 -10.62 -8.26
N PRO A 143 -5.89 -11.97 -8.27
CA PRO A 143 -6.48 -12.83 -7.25
C PRO A 143 -5.81 -12.63 -5.89
N PRO A 144 -6.23 -13.36 -4.83
CA PRO A 144 -5.66 -13.21 -3.51
C PRO A 144 -4.14 -13.32 -3.43
N VAL A 145 -3.53 -12.34 -2.75
CA VAL A 145 -2.07 -12.27 -2.48
C VAL A 145 -1.85 -11.65 -1.11
N CYS A 146 -0.77 -12.01 -0.42
CA CYS A 146 -0.47 -11.49 0.92
C CYS A 146 -1.61 -11.69 1.93
N ARG A 147 -2.36 -12.80 1.85
CA ARG A 147 -3.62 -13.02 2.60
C ARG A 147 -4.74 -12.01 2.32
N MET A 148 -4.60 -11.13 1.32
CA MET A 148 -5.70 -10.28 0.85
C MET A 148 -6.63 -11.13 0.00
N LEU A 149 -7.84 -11.35 0.49
CA LEU A 149 -8.80 -12.31 -0.08
C LEU A 149 -9.72 -11.66 -1.13
N ALA A 150 -9.83 -10.33 -1.05
CA ALA A 150 -10.49 -9.54 -2.07
C ALA A 150 -9.57 -9.36 -3.29
N MET A 151 -10.19 -9.04 -4.42
CA MET A 151 -9.46 -8.57 -5.60
C MET A 151 -8.59 -7.36 -5.21
N ASN A 152 -7.39 -7.32 -5.77
CA ASN A 152 -6.36 -6.39 -5.34
C ASN A 152 -5.44 -6.01 -6.51
N ASP A 153 -4.59 -5.01 -6.28
CA ASP A 153 -3.63 -4.50 -7.25
C ASP A 153 -2.21 -5.06 -7.07
N GLY A 154 -2.03 -6.04 -6.19
CA GLY A 154 -0.75 -6.63 -5.79
C GLY A 154 -0.14 -6.01 -4.54
N VAL A 155 -0.68 -4.89 -4.06
CA VAL A 155 -0.23 -4.22 -2.83
C VAL A 155 -1.43 -3.91 -1.93
N VAL A 156 -2.55 -3.48 -2.50
CA VAL A 156 -3.73 -3.00 -1.77
C VAL A 156 -4.96 -3.72 -2.24
N ALA A 157 -5.72 -4.28 -1.30
CA ALA A 157 -7.04 -4.83 -1.55
C ALA A 157 -8.02 -3.70 -1.92
N GLU A 158 -8.90 -3.95 -2.89
CA GLU A 158 -9.90 -2.95 -3.35
C GLU A 158 -10.70 -2.33 -2.19
N PRO A 159 -11.25 -3.09 -1.21
CA PRO A 159 -11.97 -2.50 -0.07
C PRO A 159 -11.09 -1.66 0.85
N SER A 160 -9.78 -1.94 0.91
CA SER A 160 -8.82 -1.12 1.65
C SER A 160 -8.57 0.20 0.95
N ALA A 161 -8.48 0.18 -0.38
CA ALA A 161 -8.31 1.39 -1.18
C ALA A 161 -9.52 2.31 -1.07
N ILE A 162 -10.71 1.80 -1.39
CA ILE A 162 -11.96 2.57 -1.42
C ILE A 162 -12.31 3.13 -0.04
N TRP A 163 -12.20 2.30 1.01
CA TRP A 163 -12.57 2.67 2.38
C TRP A 163 -13.96 3.33 2.44
N THR A 164 -14.08 4.55 2.97
CA THR A 164 -15.34 5.32 3.05
C THR A 164 -15.35 6.50 2.07
N ILE A 165 -14.58 6.42 0.98
CA ILE A 165 -14.47 7.50 0.00
C ILE A 165 -15.58 7.31 -1.05
N GLU A 166 -16.47 8.28 -1.12
CA GLU A 166 -17.65 8.22 -1.98
C GLU A 166 -17.28 8.32 -3.47
N ASP A 167 -16.46 9.29 -3.85
CA ASP A 167 -15.96 9.40 -5.23
C ASP A 167 -14.84 8.38 -5.48
N HIS A 168 -15.21 7.23 -6.00
CA HIS A 168 -14.28 6.15 -6.31
C HIS A 168 -14.53 5.51 -7.66
N ALA A 169 -13.49 4.91 -8.21
CA ALA A 169 -13.58 3.99 -9.34
C ALA A 169 -12.69 2.79 -9.10
N VAL A 170 -12.96 1.73 -9.86
CA VAL A 170 -12.19 0.50 -9.85
C VAL A 170 -11.77 0.16 -11.27
N GLU A 171 -10.49 -0.15 -11.47
CA GLU A 171 -9.95 -0.59 -12.75
C GLU A 171 -9.12 -1.86 -12.61
N ARG A 172 -9.07 -2.66 -13.68
CA ARG A 172 -8.21 -3.86 -13.76
C ARG A 172 -6.75 -3.48 -14.03
N THR A 173 -6.14 -2.76 -13.12
CA THR A 173 -4.78 -2.21 -13.23
C THR A 173 -3.96 -2.57 -11.99
N ILE A 174 -2.71 -3.02 -12.18
CA ILE A 174 -1.80 -3.35 -11.06
C ILE A 174 -1.28 -2.07 -10.40
N HIS A 175 -0.81 -2.19 -9.16
CA HIS A 175 -0.49 -1.05 -8.29
C HIS A 175 0.47 -0.05 -8.93
N THR A 176 1.55 -0.55 -9.56
CA THR A 176 2.58 0.27 -10.19
C THR A 176 2.12 0.95 -11.48
N SER A 177 1.07 0.44 -12.12
CA SER A 177 0.52 0.99 -13.36
C SER A 177 -0.61 2.00 -13.14
N LEU A 178 -1.08 2.18 -11.89
CA LEU A 178 -2.13 3.16 -11.58
C LEU A 178 -1.72 4.61 -11.86
N THR A 179 -0.42 4.89 -11.98
CA THR A 179 0.14 6.19 -12.33
C THR A 179 0.25 6.42 -13.85
N GLY A 180 -0.28 5.49 -14.66
CA GLY A 180 -0.23 5.55 -16.12
C GLY A 180 -1.08 6.66 -16.74
N ALA A 181 -0.78 6.98 -18.01
CA ALA A 181 -1.47 8.02 -18.76
C ALA A 181 -2.97 7.73 -18.98
N ALA A 182 -3.36 6.45 -19.05
CA ALA A 182 -4.75 6.03 -19.18
C ALA A 182 -5.55 6.44 -17.94
N GLN A 183 -5.08 6.06 -16.75
CA GLN A 183 -5.69 6.40 -15.45
C GLN A 183 -5.69 7.90 -15.21
N PHE A 184 -4.61 8.58 -15.60
CA PHE A 184 -4.56 10.04 -15.55
C PHE A 184 -5.70 10.64 -16.39
N SER A 185 -5.91 10.16 -17.61
CA SER A 185 -6.92 10.71 -18.52
C SER A 185 -8.35 10.34 -18.12
N SER A 186 -8.60 9.11 -17.69
CA SER A 186 -9.93 8.59 -17.36
C SER A 186 -10.43 9.02 -15.98
N PHE A 187 -9.53 9.06 -14.99
CA PHE A 187 -9.91 9.24 -13.59
C PHE A 187 -9.39 10.55 -12.98
N VAL A 188 -8.11 10.85 -13.15
CA VAL A 188 -7.47 11.99 -12.47
C VAL A 188 -7.89 13.32 -13.09
N LYS A 189 -7.67 13.49 -14.40
CA LYS A 189 -7.91 14.75 -15.13
C LYS A 189 -9.33 15.31 -14.97
N PRO A 190 -10.41 14.49 -14.96
CA PRO A 190 -11.76 15.01 -14.71
C PRO A 190 -11.98 15.59 -13.30
N ARG A 191 -11.12 15.26 -12.34
CA ARG A 191 -11.22 15.64 -10.92
C ARG A 191 -10.25 16.76 -10.54
N LEU A 192 -9.18 16.94 -11.30
CA LEU A 192 -8.33 18.11 -11.17
C LEU A 192 -9.09 19.36 -11.61
N ALA A 193 -8.93 20.43 -10.85
CA ALA A 193 -9.76 21.64 -10.91
C ALA A 193 -10.05 22.07 -12.35
N ILE A 194 -11.29 21.86 -12.77
CA ILE A 194 -11.87 22.61 -13.86
C ILE A 194 -11.95 24.06 -13.36
N GLY A 195 -11.30 24.99 -14.06
CA GLY A 195 -11.23 26.40 -13.66
C GLY A 195 -12.61 27.03 -13.39
N PRO A 196 -12.65 28.28 -12.89
CA PRO A 196 -13.84 28.94 -12.31
C PRO A 196 -15.12 29.01 -13.18
N GLY A 197 -15.10 28.55 -14.43
CA GLY A 197 -16.23 28.55 -15.35
C GLY A 197 -17.15 27.31 -15.36
N LYS A 198 -16.89 26.24 -14.58
CA LYS A 198 -17.75 25.04 -14.60
C LYS A 198 -18.25 24.51 -13.24
N GLN A 199 -18.02 25.24 -12.14
CA GLN A 199 -18.53 24.85 -10.81
C GLN A 199 -20.07 24.82 -10.74
N GLY A 200 -20.79 25.55 -11.60
CA GLY A 200 -22.25 25.64 -11.56
C GLY A 200 -23.05 24.38 -11.95
N ALA A 201 -22.42 23.31 -12.45
CA ALA A 201 -23.14 22.13 -12.94
C ALA A 201 -23.16 20.93 -11.97
N GLN A 202 -22.17 20.79 -11.08
CA GLN A 202 -22.07 19.64 -10.17
C GLN A 202 -22.63 19.91 -8.77
N ASP A 203 -22.75 21.17 -8.35
CA ASP A 203 -23.28 21.56 -7.04
C ASP A 203 -24.80 21.32 -6.87
N LYS A 204 -25.52 20.93 -7.92
CA LYS A 204 -26.97 20.67 -7.85
C LYS A 204 -27.35 19.25 -7.39
N LEU A 205 -26.40 18.34 -7.19
CA LEU A 205 -26.71 16.96 -6.78
C LEU A 205 -26.48 16.67 -5.29
N ALA A 206 -25.69 17.48 -4.58
CA ALA A 206 -25.36 17.23 -3.17
C ALA A 206 -26.33 17.90 -2.17
N ALA A 207 -27.22 18.76 -2.64
CA ALA A 207 -28.16 19.49 -1.79
C ALA A 207 -29.54 18.82 -1.76
N LEU A 208 -29.62 17.54 -1.42
CA LEU A 208 -30.86 16.85 -1.03
C LEU A 208 -30.49 15.53 -0.34
N LEU A 209 -30.35 15.56 0.99
CA LEU A 209 -31.02 14.66 1.95
C LEU A 209 -30.52 14.90 3.40
N PRO A 210 -31.38 14.69 4.41
CA PRO A 210 -31.19 15.16 5.78
C PRO A 210 -30.41 14.17 6.67
N GLY A 211 -29.83 14.70 7.75
CA GLY A 211 -29.05 13.95 8.72
C GLY A 211 -29.85 13.03 9.66
N GLY A 212 -29.09 12.27 10.45
CA GLY A 212 -29.56 11.57 11.65
C GLY A 212 -29.12 10.10 11.71
N GLY A 213 -28.32 9.73 12.71
CA GLY A 213 -28.15 8.31 13.08
C GLY A 213 -26.78 7.82 13.55
N GLY A 214 -25.86 8.65 14.04
CA GLY A 214 -24.53 8.22 14.51
C GLY A 214 -24.48 7.50 15.88
N GLY A 215 -25.61 7.05 16.42
CA GLY A 215 -25.74 6.62 17.82
C GLY A 215 -25.50 5.14 18.13
N ARG A 216 -25.12 4.28 17.16
CA ARG A 216 -25.02 2.82 17.40
C ARG A 216 -23.68 2.16 17.00
N LEU A 217 -22.73 2.90 16.43
CA LEU A 217 -21.40 2.36 16.12
C LEU A 217 -20.41 2.42 17.30
N PHE A 218 -20.68 3.25 18.31
CA PHE A 218 -19.76 3.45 19.44
C PHE A 218 -19.81 2.32 20.49
N GLU A 219 -20.93 1.61 20.60
CA GLU A 219 -21.11 0.48 21.53
C GLU A 219 -20.41 -0.80 21.05
N PHE A 220 -20.37 -1.04 19.73
CA PHE A 220 -19.67 -2.19 19.14
C PHE A 220 -18.14 -2.06 19.24
N ALA A 221 -17.61 -0.83 19.15
CA ALA A 221 -16.19 -0.56 19.30
C ALA A 221 -15.69 -0.73 20.74
N ARG A 222 -16.57 -0.55 21.74
CA ARG A 222 -16.24 -0.72 23.17
C ARG A 222 -16.23 -2.20 23.57
N ALA A 223 -17.10 -3.03 23.00
CA ALA A 223 -17.13 -4.48 23.24
C ALA A 223 -15.91 -5.23 22.67
N CYS A 224 -15.25 -4.70 21.63
CA CYS A 224 -13.97 -5.27 21.15
C CYS A 224 -12.76 -4.91 22.03
N LEU A 225 -12.88 -3.92 22.92
CA LEU A 225 -11.76 -3.42 23.72
C LEU A 225 -11.56 -4.18 25.05
N GLU A 226 -12.58 -4.88 25.55
CA GLU A 226 -12.49 -5.68 26.78
C GLU A 226 -11.87 -7.07 26.56
N PHE A 227 -11.63 -7.47 25.30
CA PHE A 227 -11.00 -8.76 24.95
C PHE A 227 -9.46 -8.70 24.87
N LEU A 228 -8.84 -7.53 25.00
CA LEU A 228 -7.37 -7.35 24.91
C LEU A 228 -6.64 -7.60 26.24
N GLY A 229 -7.10 -8.62 26.99
CA GLY A 229 -6.35 -9.19 28.10
C GLY A 229 -4.95 -9.58 27.62
N LEU A 230 -3.95 -8.91 28.19
CA LEU A 230 -2.52 -9.10 27.96
C LEU A 230 -2.13 -10.58 28.11
N ALA A 231 -2.00 -11.26 26.98
CA ALA A 231 -1.22 -12.47 26.79
C ALA A 231 -0.88 -12.52 25.30
N ASP A 232 0.41 -12.53 24.95
CA ASP A 232 0.94 -12.55 23.59
C ASP A 232 0.37 -13.74 22.79
N PRO A 233 -0.66 -13.53 21.94
CA PRO A 233 -1.08 -14.56 21.02
C PRO A 233 -0.15 -14.43 19.82
N LYS A 234 0.42 -15.54 19.31
CA LYS A 234 1.05 -15.55 17.98
C LYS A 234 0.21 -14.66 17.05
N ASP A 235 0.81 -13.56 16.59
CA ASP A 235 0.12 -12.60 15.73
C ASP A 235 -0.56 -13.41 14.62
N PRO A 236 -1.90 -13.46 14.55
CA PRO A 236 -2.59 -14.29 13.57
C PRO A 236 -2.20 -13.90 12.15
N ASP A 237 -1.61 -12.71 11.95
CA ASP A 237 -1.12 -12.18 10.68
C ASP A 237 0.39 -12.40 10.41
N ALA A 238 1.15 -12.95 11.35
CA ALA A 238 2.53 -13.35 11.11
C ALA A 238 2.60 -14.55 10.14
N GLY A 239 3.52 -14.49 9.19
CA GLY A 239 3.75 -15.58 8.24
C GLY A 239 4.24 -16.86 8.92
N ASP A 240 3.87 -18.03 8.37
CA ASP A 240 4.16 -19.34 8.97
C ASP A 240 5.67 -19.64 9.00
N PHE A 241 6.36 -19.12 7.98
CA PHE A 241 7.81 -19.09 7.84
C PHE A 241 8.20 -17.79 7.16
N SER A 242 9.23 -17.10 7.67
CA SER A 242 9.77 -15.89 7.06
C SER A 242 11.30 -15.91 7.07
N LYS A 243 11.92 -15.33 6.03
CA LYS A 243 13.38 -15.27 5.90
C LYS A 243 13.83 -14.02 5.13
N VAL A 244 14.98 -13.50 5.56
CA VAL A 244 15.75 -12.52 4.80
C VAL A 244 16.96 -13.24 4.21
N ALA A 245 17.17 -13.13 2.89
CA ALA A 245 18.26 -13.74 2.17
C ALA A 245 19.08 -12.67 1.42
N MET A 246 20.39 -12.82 1.44
CA MET A 246 21.32 -12.06 0.60
C MET A 246 21.80 -12.97 -0.54
N LEU A 247 21.73 -12.48 -1.77
CA LEU A 247 22.13 -13.19 -2.97
C LEU A 247 23.28 -12.44 -3.64
N ALA A 248 24.46 -13.05 -3.69
CA ALA A 248 25.57 -12.56 -4.49
C ALA A 248 25.21 -12.53 -5.99
N PRO A 249 25.93 -11.74 -6.82
CA PRO A 249 25.73 -11.72 -8.26
C PRO A 249 25.78 -13.13 -8.87
N GLY A 250 24.79 -13.51 -9.68
CA GLY A 250 24.69 -14.82 -10.30
C GLY A 250 24.36 -15.98 -9.34
N GLN A 251 24.21 -15.73 -8.03
CA GLN A 251 23.98 -16.80 -7.06
C GLN A 251 22.61 -17.45 -7.24
N VAL A 252 22.60 -18.77 -7.09
CA VAL A 252 21.39 -19.58 -6.87
C VAL A 252 21.41 -20.06 -5.42
N MET A 253 20.32 -19.80 -4.68
CA MET A 253 20.15 -20.22 -3.29
C MET A 253 18.89 -21.08 -3.16
N GLU A 254 19.01 -22.22 -2.50
CA GLU A 254 17.88 -23.06 -2.15
C GLU A 254 17.51 -22.86 -0.67
N ILE A 255 16.21 -22.76 -0.38
CA ILE A 255 15.67 -22.58 0.95
C ILE A 255 14.62 -23.67 1.17
N ALA A 256 14.82 -24.46 2.23
CA ALA A 256 13.82 -25.39 2.72
C ALA A 256 12.69 -24.62 3.40
N ILE A 257 11.45 -24.85 2.95
CA ILE A 257 10.25 -24.20 3.47
C ILE A 257 9.42 -25.26 4.20
N PRO A 258 9.28 -25.20 5.53
CA PRO A 258 8.35 -26.06 6.24
C PRO A 258 6.92 -25.65 5.88
N VAL A 259 6.10 -26.63 5.52
CA VAL A 259 4.70 -26.46 5.15
C VAL A 259 3.86 -27.36 6.06
N GLU A 260 2.77 -26.81 6.59
CA GLU A 260 1.80 -27.52 7.42
C GLU A 260 0.56 -27.90 6.60
N ASP A 261 -0.30 -28.75 7.17
CA ASP A 261 -1.59 -29.08 6.55
C ASP A 261 -2.42 -27.80 6.34
N ALA A 262 -2.80 -27.52 5.09
CA ALA A 262 -3.55 -26.32 4.75
C ALA A 262 -4.44 -26.51 3.52
N ARG A 263 -5.45 -25.64 3.39
CA ARG A 263 -6.36 -25.60 2.24
C ARG A 263 -5.75 -24.93 1.01
N ASN A 264 -4.82 -24.02 1.25
CA ASN A 264 -4.01 -23.31 0.27
C ASN A 264 -2.74 -22.82 0.96
N PHE A 265 -1.74 -22.46 0.15
CA PHE A 265 -0.48 -21.93 0.62
C PHE A 265 0.05 -20.90 -0.36
N GLY A 266 0.68 -19.86 0.17
CA GLY A 266 1.34 -18.85 -0.62
C GLY A 266 2.71 -18.49 -0.09
N VAL A 267 3.59 -18.12 -1.03
CA VAL A 267 4.84 -17.42 -0.73
C VAL A 267 4.66 -15.99 -1.22
N THR A 268 4.90 -15.02 -0.35
CA THR A 268 4.99 -13.61 -0.69
C THR A 268 6.42 -13.14 -0.45
N PHE A 269 6.96 -12.35 -1.37
CA PHE A 269 8.32 -11.85 -1.26
C PHE A 269 8.49 -10.48 -1.91
N VAL A 270 9.49 -9.75 -1.43
CA VAL A 270 9.98 -8.50 -2.01
C VAL A 270 11.42 -8.72 -2.44
N ALA A 271 11.70 -8.45 -3.71
CA ALA A 271 13.01 -8.59 -4.32
C ALA A 271 13.13 -7.66 -5.52
N ALA A 272 14.37 -7.37 -5.92
CA ALA A 272 14.62 -6.68 -7.20
C ALA A 272 14.04 -7.47 -8.38
N ASN A 273 13.73 -6.77 -9.47
CA ASN A 273 13.19 -7.36 -10.70
C ASN A 273 14.17 -8.32 -11.42
N SER A 274 15.45 -8.27 -11.05
CA SER A 274 16.53 -9.17 -11.47
C SER A 274 16.60 -10.47 -10.68
N VAL A 275 15.75 -10.65 -9.66
CA VAL A 275 15.68 -11.88 -8.88
C VAL A 275 14.56 -12.76 -9.39
N SER A 276 14.86 -14.03 -9.67
CA SER A 276 13.90 -15.09 -9.99
C SER A 276 13.60 -15.94 -8.74
N VAL A 277 12.35 -16.40 -8.63
CA VAL A 277 11.89 -17.29 -7.56
C VAL A 277 11.11 -18.45 -8.16
N THR A 278 11.43 -19.68 -7.75
CA THR A 278 10.67 -20.88 -8.13
C THR A 278 10.36 -21.71 -6.89
N LEU A 279 9.16 -22.27 -6.83
CA LEU A 279 8.71 -23.14 -5.75
C LEU A 279 8.49 -24.56 -6.28
N ALA A 280 8.98 -25.57 -5.58
CA ALA A 280 8.75 -26.98 -5.85
C ALA A 280 8.31 -27.71 -4.58
N ASP A 281 7.50 -28.75 -4.75
CA ASP A 281 7.07 -29.61 -3.63
C ASP A 281 8.20 -30.52 -3.12
N ASP A 282 7.90 -31.34 -2.12
CA ASP A 282 8.81 -32.30 -1.50
C ASP A 282 9.29 -33.42 -2.45
N LYS A 283 8.61 -33.58 -3.60
CA LYS A 283 8.98 -34.52 -4.67
C LYS A 283 9.75 -33.81 -5.80
N GLY A 284 9.99 -32.51 -5.67
CA GLY A 284 10.65 -31.69 -6.67
C GLY A 284 9.76 -31.30 -7.85
N ALA A 285 8.45 -31.54 -7.79
CA ALA A 285 7.54 -31.10 -8.85
C ALA A 285 7.36 -29.57 -8.76
N PRO A 286 7.41 -28.83 -9.88
CA PRO A 286 7.26 -27.38 -9.88
C PRO A 286 5.83 -26.99 -9.50
N LEU A 287 5.70 -26.11 -8.50
CA LEU A 287 4.43 -25.57 -8.02
C LEU A 287 4.15 -24.18 -8.59
N GLY A 288 5.20 -23.41 -8.90
CA GLY A 288 5.05 -22.10 -9.51
C GLY A 288 6.37 -21.36 -9.64
N SER A 289 6.36 -20.26 -10.39
CA SER A 289 7.53 -19.41 -10.57
C SER A 289 7.16 -17.95 -10.76
N ASN A 290 8.08 -17.08 -10.41
CA ASN A 290 8.06 -15.66 -10.74
C ASN A 290 9.49 -15.27 -11.16
N LEU A 291 9.69 -15.10 -12.46
CA LEU A 291 11.02 -15.05 -13.08
C LEU A 291 11.46 -13.60 -13.35
N ALA A 292 12.76 -13.35 -13.26
CA ALA A 292 13.36 -12.07 -13.58
C ALA A 292 13.05 -11.64 -15.02
N GLY A 293 12.91 -10.32 -15.21
CA GLY A 293 12.60 -9.72 -16.52
C GLY A 293 11.18 -9.98 -17.04
N LYS A 294 10.33 -10.70 -16.30
CA LYS A 294 8.89 -10.81 -16.61
C LYS A 294 8.11 -9.62 -16.03
N PRO A 295 6.95 -9.26 -16.60
CA PRO A 295 6.14 -8.15 -16.09
C PRO A 295 5.82 -8.26 -14.59
N GLU A 296 5.56 -9.47 -14.10
CA GLU A 296 5.24 -9.75 -12.70
C GLU A 296 6.43 -9.46 -11.76
N ALA A 297 7.66 -9.46 -12.26
CA ALA A 297 8.86 -9.14 -11.48
C ALA A 297 8.99 -7.63 -11.19
N SER A 298 8.19 -6.78 -11.84
CA SER A 298 8.14 -5.34 -11.57
C SER A 298 7.24 -4.97 -10.39
N GLN A 299 6.49 -5.92 -9.84
CA GLN A 299 5.63 -5.70 -8.69
C GLN A 299 6.46 -5.60 -7.41
N LEU A 300 6.03 -4.74 -6.48
CA LEU A 300 6.69 -4.56 -5.18
C LEU A 300 6.60 -5.86 -4.35
N PHE A 301 5.37 -6.36 -4.17
CA PHE A 301 5.13 -7.67 -3.58
C PHE A 301 4.86 -8.66 -4.70
N ARG A 302 5.64 -9.73 -4.70
CA ARG A 302 5.53 -10.83 -5.65
C ARG A 302 5.07 -12.04 -4.88
N GLY A 303 4.42 -12.98 -5.56
CA GLY A 303 4.01 -14.21 -4.91
C GLY A 303 3.81 -15.39 -5.82
N ILE A 304 3.72 -16.55 -5.18
CA ILE A 304 3.36 -17.84 -5.77
C ILE A 304 2.23 -18.39 -4.89
N LEU A 305 1.07 -18.67 -5.48
CA LEU A 305 -0.09 -19.27 -4.82
C LEU A 305 -0.24 -20.73 -5.25
N VAL A 306 -0.40 -21.60 -4.27
CA VAL A 306 -0.79 -23.00 -4.43
C VAL A 306 -2.22 -23.12 -3.91
N ASP A 307 -3.18 -22.98 -4.82
CA ASP A 307 -4.63 -23.00 -4.51
C ASP A 307 -5.19 -24.43 -4.53
N ARG A 308 -4.69 -25.25 -3.61
CA ARG A 308 -5.18 -26.62 -3.37
C ARG A 308 -4.81 -27.04 -1.96
N ALA A 309 -5.50 -28.05 -1.45
CA ALA A 309 -5.12 -28.67 -0.19
C ALA A 309 -3.69 -29.25 -0.27
N ILE A 310 -2.93 -29.04 0.79
CA ILE A 310 -1.54 -29.48 0.93
C ILE A 310 -1.39 -30.25 2.23
N ALA A 311 -0.51 -31.24 2.22
CA ALA A 311 -0.13 -31.99 3.40
C ALA A 311 1.18 -31.44 3.96
N ARG A 312 1.39 -31.64 5.27
CA ARG A 312 2.64 -31.31 5.94
C ARG A 312 3.84 -31.91 5.19
N ALA A 313 4.79 -31.05 4.83
CA ALA A 313 5.97 -31.43 4.08
C ALA A 313 7.08 -30.36 4.19
N THR A 314 8.25 -30.64 3.62
CA THR A 314 9.30 -29.65 3.41
C THR A 314 9.44 -29.37 1.92
N TRP A 315 9.06 -28.17 1.50
CA TRP A 315 9.15 -27.73 0.11
C TRP A 315 10.44 -27.00 -0.17
N LYS A 316 10.75 -26.80 -1.46
CA LYS A 316 11.97 -26.13 -1.90
C LYS A 316 11.66 -24.83 -2.62
N LEU A 317 12.19 -23.74 -2.09
CA LEU A 317 12.19 -22.44 -2.75
C LEU A 317 13.59 -22.17 -3.32
N THR A 318 13.70 -21.91 -4.61
CA THR A 318 14.95 -21.53 -5.26
C THR A 318 14.90 -20.05 -5.61
N LEU A 319 15.88 -19.30 -5.13
CA LEU A 319 16.12 -17.91 -5.47
C LEU A 319 17.31 -17.84 -6.42
N ARG A 320 17.24 -16.98 -7.44
CA ARG A 320 18.36 -16.72 -8.35
C ARG A 320 18.51 -15.23 -8.61
N ASN A 321 19.72 -14.70 -8.45
CA ASN A 321 20.05 -13.32 -8.74
C ASN A 321 20.71 -13.20 -10.11
N ASP A 322 20.00 -12.65 -11.10
CA ASP A 322 20.51 -12.41 -12.46
C ASP A 322 21.21 -11.05 -12.60
N ASP A 323 21.39 -10.33 -11.49
CA ASP A 323 22.06 -9.03 -11.45
C ASP A 323 23.59 -9.14 -11.33
N LYS A 324 24.26 -8.01 -11.55
CA LYS A 324 25.69 -7.83 -11.36
C LYS A 324 26.05 -7.35 -9.95
N VAL A 325 25.05 -7.06 -9.13
CA VAL A 325 25.21 -6.61 -7.73
C VAL A 325 24.52 -7.56 -6.77
N GLU A 326 24.93 -7.52 -5.50
CA GLU A 326 24.26 -8.26 -4.44
C GLU A 326 22.80 -7.79 -4.29
N ARG A 327 21.87 -8.73 -4.08
CA ARG A 327 20.45 -8.45 -3.91
C ARG A 327 19.92 -9.05 -2.62
N GLN A 328 19.11 -8.26 -1.92
CA GLN A 328 18.37 -8.72 -0.74
C GLN A 328 16.98 -9.21 -1.17
N VAL A 329 16.54 -10.33 -0.59
CA VAL A 329 15.20 -10.87 -0.72
C VAL A 329 14.59 -10.99 0.67
N VAL A 330 13.38 -10.48 0.83
CA VAL A 330 12.57 -10.72 2.03
C VAL A 330 11.39 -11.56 1.60
N LEU A 331 11.18 -12.70 2.27
CA LEU A 331 10.08 -13.59 1.94
C LEU A 331 9.36 -14.03 3.21
N SER A 332 8.08 -14.28 3.04
CA SER A 332 7.16 -14.76 4.05
C SER A 332 6.16 -15.71 3.41
N THR A 333 5.73 -16.71 4.17
CA THR A 333 4.77 -17.71 3.72
C THR A 333 3.48 -17.57 4.50
N TRP A 334 2.40 -18.04 3.91
CA TRP A 334 1.09 -18.01 4.55
C TRP A 334 0.25 -19.19 4.08
N SER A 335 -0.63 -19.64 4.97
CA SER A 335 -1.51 -20.79 4.73
C SER A 335 -2.94 -20.47 5.11
N ASN A 336 -3.89 -21.22 4.55
CA ASN A 336 -5.30 -21.16 4.92
C ASN A 336 -5.94 -19.76 4.77
N ALA A 337 -5.51 -18.99 3.77
CA ALA A 337 -6.16 -17.75 3.41
C ALA A 337 -7.63 -18.05 2.98
N ARG A 338 -8.61 -17.37 3.58
CA ARG A 338 -10.05 -17.63 3.39
C ARG A 338 -10.81 -16.58 2.60
#